data_AF-A0A7X8JW73-F1
#
_entry.id   AF-A0A7X8JW73-F1
#
_cell.length_a   1.000
_cell.length_b   1.000
_cell.length_c   1.000
_cell.angle_alpha   90.00
_cell.angle_beta   90.00
_cell.angle_gamma   90.00
#
_symmetry.space_group_name_H-M   'P 1'
#
loop_
_entity.id
_entity.type
_entity.pdbx_description
1 polymer ?
#
loop_
_entity_poly.entity_id
_entity_poly.type
_entity_poly.pdbx_seq_one_letter_code
_entity_poly.pdbx_strand_id
1 'polypeptide(L)'
;MTEFNTVNIINVEYAGIKKSTINPRILNYFANTIMKSNTENMLDRIFIFECLKGRVVEREAVLYYISNRLGIEYKDYLNLQIYNYLTSIVRECEGGKKRTVDIPNKPMRIIVD
;
A
#
# COMPACT_ATOMS: atom_id res chain seq x y z
N MET A 1 -3.22 24.12 -16.59
CA MET A 1 -3.30 22.69 -16.24
C MET A 1 -1.98 22.08 -16.64
N THR A 2 -1.25 21.46 -15.71
CA THR A 2 -0.01 20.77 -16.05
C THR A 2 -0.18 19.33 -15.60
N GLU A 3 -0.41 18.46 -16.58
CA GLU A 3 -0.38 17.01 -16.43
C GLU A 3 1.05 16.61 -16.07
N PHE A 4 1.33 16.55 -14.77
CA PHE A 4 2.60 16.06 -14.28
C PHE A 4 2.65 14.54 -14.46
N ASN A 5 3.20 14.17 -15.61
CA ASN A 5 3.71 12.88 -16.01
C ASN A 5 4.16 12.00 -14.83
N THR A 6 3.29 11.06 -14.45
CA THR A 6 3.59 9.91 -13.56
C THR A 6 4.84 9.12 -14.02
N VAL A 7 5.22 9.26 -15.29
CA VAL A 7 6.31 8.52 -15.94
C VAL A 7 7.71 9.00 -15.52
N ASN A 8 7.90 10.27 -15.15
CA ASN A 8 9.26 10.79 -14.89
C ASN A 8 9.77 10.57 -13.44
N ILE A 9 8.92 10.11 -12.52
CA ILE A 9 9.33 9.85 -11.11
C ILE A 9 9.87 8.42 -10.93
N ILE A 10 9.54 7.50 -11.84
CA ILE A 10 9.91 6.08 -11.72
C ILE A 10 11.38 5.85 -12.11
N ASN A 11 11.94 6.72 -12.96
CA ASN A 11 13.27 6.58 -13.54
C ASN A 11 14.35 7.47 -12.92
N VAL A 12 14.02 8.25 -11.87
CA VAL A 12 15.04 9.02 -11.16
C VAL A 12 15.75 8.09 -10.19
N GLU A 13 17.00 7.77 -10.52
CA GLU A 13 17.94 7.12 -9.62
C GLU A 13 18.16 8.01 -8.39
N TYR A 14 17.46 7.74 -7.30
CA TYR A 14 17.78 8.39 -6.02
C TYR A 14 19.12 7.80 -5.55
N ALA A 15 20.16 8.62 -5.70
CA ALA A 15 21.55 8.28 -5.48
C ALA A 15 21.80 7.70 -4.08
N GLY A 16 22.01 6.40 -4.05
CA GLY A 16 22.74 5.66 -3.03
C GLY A 16 23.55 4.61 -3.77
N ILE A 17 24.75 4.29 -3.28
CA ILE A 17 25.77 3.43 -3.92
C ILE A 17 25.31 1.96 -4.15
N LYS A 18 24.01 1.68 -3.95
CA LYS A 18 23.30 0.44 -4.30
C LYS A 18 21.95 0.82 -4.91
N LYS A 19 21.68 0.30 -6.12
CA LYS A 19 20.40 0.31 -6.89
C LYS A 19 19.29 1.25 -6.38
N SER A 20 18.93 2.24 -7.20
CA SER A 20 17.82 3.18 -6.95
C SER A 20 16.61 2.52 -6.26
N THR A 21 16.23 3.07 -5.10
CA THR A 21 15.01 2.67 -4.39
C THR A 21 13.83 3.54 -4.83
N ILE A 22 12.61 3.07 -4.60
CA ILE A 22 11.38 3.84 -4.81
C ILE A 22 11.47 5.21 -4.12
N ASN A 23 10.98 6.23 -4.82
CA ASN A 23 10.93 7.60 -4.32
C ASN A 23 10.27 7.65 -2.92
N PRO A 24 10.92 8.25 -1.90
CA PRO A 24 10.37 8.32 -0.54
C PRO A 24 8.96 8.90 -0.45
N ARG A 25 8.56 9.78 -1.37
CA ARG A 25 7.19 10.33 -1.42
C ARG A 25 6.15 9.25 -1.72
N ILE A 26 6.47 8.26 -2.56
CA ILE A 26 5.57 7.14 -2.88
C ILE A 26 5.36 6.28 -1.63
N LEU A 27 6.44 5.96 -0.90
CA LEU A 27 6.35 5.18 0.34
C LEU A 27 5.61 5.95 1.44
N ASN A 28 5.80 7.27 1.53
CA ASN A 28 5.04 8.10 2.46
C ASN A 28 3.54 8.10 2.14
N TYR A 29 3.19 8.27 0.86
CA TYR A 29 1.80 8.22 0.41
C TYR A 29 1.16 6.85 0.70
N PHE A 30 1.87 5.77 0.38
CA PHE A 30 1.49 4.40 0.69
C PHE A 30 1.20 4.25 2.20
N ALA A 31 2.15 4.60 3.05
CA ALA A 31 2.05 4.46 4.50
C ALA A 31 0.84 5.22 5.07
N ASN A 32 0.65 6.47 4.64
CA ASN A 32 -0.50 7.27 5.06
C ASN A 32 -1.84 6.66 4.60
N THR A 33 -1.87 6.05 3.43
CA THR A 33 -3.09 5.45 2.88
C THR A 33 -3.47 4.18 3.64
N ILE A 34 -2.49 3.30 3.90
CA ILE A 34 -2.71 2.08 4.70
C ILE A 34 -2.98 2.42 6.17
N MET A 35 -2.36 3.45 6.74
CA MET A 35 -2.66 3.85 8.11
C MET A 35 -4.12 4.30 8.26
N LYS A 36 -4.65 5.03 7.26
CA LYS A 36 -6.07 5.40 7.21
C LYS A 36 -6.98 4.20 6.97
N SER A 37 -6.49 3.09 6.39
CA SER A 37 -7.31 1.92 6.13
C SER A 37 -7.64 1.11 7.41
N ASN A 38 -6.95 1.39 8.53
CA ASN A 38 -7.02 0.64 9.78
C ASN A 38 -6.69 -0.85 9.61
N THR A 39 -5.65 -1.14 8.82
CA THR A 39 -5.19 -2.52 8.55
C THR A 39 -4.96 -3.32 9.84
N GLU A 40 -5.43 -4.56 9.84
CA GLU A 40 -5.16 -5.56 10.88
C GLU A 40 -3.89 -6.37 10.60
N ASN A 41 -3.35 -6.28 9.37
CA ASN A 41 -2.16 -7.01 8.99
C ASN A 41 -0.92 -6.44 9.71
N MET A 42 -0.22 -7.29 10.45
CA MET A 42 0.96 -6.90 11.22
C MET A 42 2.13 -6.43 10.34
N LEU A 43 2.34 -7.04 9.16
CA LEU A 43 3.40 -6.63 8.23
C LEU A 43 3.14 -5.22 7.70
N ASP A 44 1.89 -4.89 7.41
CA ASP A 44 1.50 -3.55 6.98
C ASP A 44 1.85 -2.53 8.07
N ARG A 45 1.51 -2.80 9.34
CA ARG A 45 1.82 -1.90 10.47
C ARG A 45 3.32 -1.67 10.63
N ILE A 46 4.13 -2.74 10.60
CA ILE A 46 5.59 -2.64 10.71
C ILE A 46 6.15 -1.79 9.57
N PHE A 47 5.70 -2.05 8.34
CA PHE A 47 6.22 -1.37 7.16
C PHE A 47 5.80 0.09 7.06
N ILE A 48 4.58 0.43 7.50
CA ILE A 48 4.13 1.82 7.66
C ILE A 48 5.11 2.61 8.54
N PHE A 49 5.45 2.09 9.72
CA PHE A 49 6.38 2.78 10.61
C PHE A 49 7.78 2.91 10.01
N GLU A 50 8.25 1.93 9.22
CA GLU A 50 9.52 2.05 8.52
C GLU A 50 9.49 3.19 7.48
N CYS A 51 8.40 3.30 6.72
CA CYS A 51 8.22 4.36 5.73
C CYS A 51 8.10 5.77 6.34
N LEU A 52 7.59 5.88 7.57
CA LEU A 52 7.36 7.14 8.26
C LEU A 52 8.58 7.65 9.06
N LYS A 53 9.68 6.88 9.16
CA LYS A 53 10.91 7.30 9.86
C LYS A 53 11.63 8.50 9.24
N GLY A 54 11.17 9.00 8.09
CA GLY A 54 11.76 10.18 7.43
C GLY A 54 13.11 9.95 6.75
N ARG A 55 13.59 8.69 6.74
CA ARG A 55 14.78 8.23 6.03
C ARG A 55 14.41 7.45 4.77
N VAL A 56 15.38 7.26 3.87
CA VAL A 56 15.22 6.31 2.76
C VAL A 56 15.00 4.92 3.33
N VAL A 57 13.98 4.21 2.85
CA VAL A 57 13.74 2.81 3.19
C VAL A 57 14.63 1.96 2.29
N GLU A 58 15.37 1.02 2.87
CA GLU A 58 16.22 0.11 2.09
C GLU A 58 15.40 -0.73 1.10
N ARG A 59 15.94 -0.92 -0.10
CA ARG A 59 15.27 -1.69 -1.17
C ARG A 59 14.93 -3.10 -0.72
N GLU A 60 15.85 -3.79 -0.03
CA GLU A 60 15.60 -5.14 0.50
C GLU A 60 14.39 -5.17 1.44
N ALA A 61 14.18 -4.13 2.26
CA ALA A 61 13.01 -4.05 3.15
C ALA A 61 11.71 -3.92 2.36
N VAL A 62 11.71 -3.14 1.27
CA VAL A 62 10.55 -3.01 0.36
C VAL A 62 10.24 -4.34 -0.34
N LEU A 63 11.27 -5.01 -0.89
CA LEU A 63 11.12 -6.29 -1.56
C LEU A 63 10.61 -7.38 -0.61
N TYR A 64 11.17 -7.44 0.60
CA TYR A 64 10.77 -8.38 1.64
C TYR A 64 9.32 -8.16 2.09
N TYR A 65 8.94 -6.90 2.29
CA TYR A 65 7.55 -6.57 2.62
C TYR A 65 6.59 -7.06 1.53
N ILE A 66 6.88 -6.74 0.26
CA ILE A 66 6.01 -7.10 -0.87
C ILE A 66 5.88 -8.62 -1.02
N SER A 67 7.00 -9.35 -1.00
CA SER A 67 6.99 -10.80 -1.18
C SER A 67 6.16 -11.50 -0.10
N ASN A 68 6.36 -11.10 1.16
CA ASN A 68 5.64 -11.68 2.29
C ASN A 68 4.17 -11.25 2.33
N ARG A 69 3.87 -9.97 2.01
CA ARG A 69 2.50 -9.45 2.08
C ARG A 69 1.58 -10.01 0.99
N LEU A 70 2.13 -10.33 -0.17
CA LEU A 70 1.39 -10.87 -1.32
C LEU A 70 1.55 -12.39 -1.49
N GLY A 71 2.41 -13.05 -0.70
CA GLY A 71 2.69 -14.48 -0.85
C GLY A 71 3.36 -14.83 -2.18
N ILE A 72 4.19 -13.92 -2.71
CA ILE A 72 4.92 -14.11 -3.97
C ILE A 72 6.41 -14.31 -3.70
N GLU A 73 7.13 -14.85 -4.68
CA GLU A 73 8.58 -15.08 -4.62
C GLU A 73 9.36 -13.81 -4.23
N TYR A 74 10.40 -13.93 -3.40
CA TYR A 74 11.33 -12.83 -3.17
C TYR A 74 12.34 -12.74 -4.31
N LYS A 75 12.38 -11.60 -5.00
CA LYS A 75 13.38 -11.31 -6.04
C LYS A 75 13.56 -9.81 -6.24
N ASP A 76 14.57 -9.44 -7.04
CA ASP A 76 14.85 -8.04 -7.37
C ASP A 76 13.87 -7.50 -8.42
N TYR A 77 12.73 -6.97 -7.95
CA TYR A 77 11.68 -6.41 -8.79
C TYR A 77 12.05 -5.06 -9.39
N LEU A 78 11.74 -4.81 -10.67
CA LEU A 78 11.87 -3.47 -11.24
C LEU A 78 11.04 -2.44 -10.47
N ASN A 79 11.47 -1.17 -10.45
CA ASN A 79 10.75 -0.10 -9.73
C ASN A 79 9.27 0.01 -10.13
N LEU A 80 8.96 -0.21 -11.42
CA LEU A 80 7.58 -0.25 -11.90
C LEU A 80 6.78 -1.43 -11.29
N GLN A 81 7.41 -2.60 -11.14
CA GLN A 81 6.77 -3.76 -10.50
C GLN A 81 6.52 -3.48 -9.02
N ILE A 82 7.51 -2.93 -8.29
CA ILE A 82 7.37 -2.52 -6.89
C ILE A 82 6.19 -1.53 -6.74
N TYR A 83 6.14 -0.50 -7.59
CA TYR A 83 5.04 0.47 -7.59
C TYR A 83 3.67 -0.18 -7.81
N ASN A 84 3.57 -1.10 -8.77
CA ASN A 84 2.33 -1.81 -9.07
C ASN A 84 1.89 -2.69 -7.89
N TYR A 85 2.81 -3.38 -7.23
CA TYR A 85 2.51 -4.20 -6.05
C TYR A 85 2.04 -3.36 -4.86
N LEU A 86 2.73 -2.25 -4.56
CA LEU A 86 2.29 -1.31 -3.52
C LEU A 86 0.88 -0.76 -3.81
N THR A 87 0.59 -0.43 -5.07
CA THR A 87 -0.74 0.02 -5.50
C THR A 87 -1.81 -1.06 -5.30
N SER A 88 -1.50 -2.32 -5.62
CA SER A 88 -2.41 -3.44 -5.40
C SER A 88 -2.73 -3.65 -3.91
N ILE A 89 -1.73 -3.54 -3.03
CA ILE A 89 -1.94 -3.63 -1.58
C ILE A 89 -2.84 -2.49 -1.09
N VAL A 90 -2.62 -1.26 -1.56
CA VAL A 90 -3.52 -0.12 -1.24
C VAL A 90 -4.95 -0.41 -1.67
N ARG A 91 -5.16 -0.88 -2.90
CA ARG A 91 -6.49 -1.22 -3.42
C ARG A 91 -7.18 -2.33 -2.62
N GLU A 92 -6.43 -3.34 -2.18
CA GLU A 92 -6.96 -4.39 -1.29
C GLU A 92 -7.45 -3.78 0.03
N CYS A 93 -6.64 -2.92 0.64
CA CYS A 93 -6.96 -2.27 1.91
C CYS A 93 -8.15 -1.30 1.81
N GLU A 94 -8.30 -0.61 0.68
CA GLU A 94 -9.45 0.26 0.42
C GLU A 94 -10.71 -0.54 0.04
N GLY A 95 -10.55 -1.63 -0.71
CA GLY A 95 -11.64 -2.53 -1.12
C GLY A 95 -12.26 -3.30 0.04
N GLY A 96 -11.46 -3.66 1.06
CA GLY A 96 -11.94 -4.29 2.30
C GLY A 96 -12.90 -3.41 3.11
N LYS A 97 -12.89 -2.09 2.92
CA LYS A 97 -13.80 -1.15 3.61
C LYS A 97 -15.21 -1.10 3.03
N LYS A 98 -15.45 -1.61 1.81
CA LYS A 98 -16.73 -1.42 1.10
C LYS A 98 -17.80 -2.51 1.36
N ARG A 99 -17.71 -3.30 2.42
CA ARG A 99 -18.72 -4.34 2.74
C ARG A 99 -19.27 -4.31 4.17
N THR A 100 -19.49 -3.13 4.73
CA THR A 100 -20.51 -2.95 5.77
C THR A 100 -21.54 -1.97 5.26
N VAL A 101 -22.38 -2.42 4.32
CA VAL A 101 -23.68 -1.79 4.13
C VAL A 101 -24.52 -2.13 5.35
N ASP A 102 -24.84 -1.08 6.09
CA ASP A 102 -25.82 -1.05 7.18
C ASP A 102 -27.07 -1.85 6.78
N ILE A 103 -27.38 -2.91 7.53
CA ILE A 103 -28.66 -3.61 7.42
C ILE A 103 -29.64 -2.80 8.28
N PRO A 104 -30.60 -2.05 7.71
CA PRO A 104 -31.60 -1.39 8.53
C PRO A 104 -32.44 -2.45 9.22
N ASN A 105 -32.30 -2.53 10.55
CA ASN A 105 -33.05 -3.40 11.42
C ASN A 105 -34.53 -2.96 11.43
N LYS A 106 -35.35 -3.55 10.54
CA LYS A 106 -36.80 -3.34 10.54
C LYS A 106 -37.46 -4.50 11.31
N PRO A 107 -38.17 -4.24 12.42
CA PRO A 107 -38.84 -5.31 13.15
C PRO A 107 -39.99 -5.89 12.33
N MET A 108 -40.01 -7.22 12.15
CA MET A 108 -41.16 -7.93 11.58
C MET A 108 -42.34 -7.82 12.56
N ARG A 109 -43.46 -7.26 12.11
CA ARG A 109 -44.75 -7.47 12.77
C ARG A 109 -45.39 -8.70 12.16
N ILE A 110 -45.54 -9.76 12.97
CA ILE A 110 -46.40 -10.89 12.64
C ILE A 110 -47.83 -10.36 12.68
N ILE A 111 -48.54 -10.40 11.56
CA ILE A 111 -50.00 -10.25 11.56
C ILE A 111 -50.53 -11.68 11.57
N VAL A 112 -51.24 -12.01 12.65
CA VAL A 112 -52.11 -13.18 12.69
C VAL A 112 -53.47 -12.73 12.17
N ASP A 113 -53.94 -13.38 11.11
CA ASP A 113 -55.36 -13.53 10.76
C ASP A 113 -55.54 -14.96 10.23
#